data_AF-A0A522Z4N4-F1
#
_entry.id   AF-A0A522Z4N4-F1
#
_cell.length_a   1.000
_cell.length_b   1.000
_cell.length_c   1.000
_cell.angle_alpha   90.00
_cell.angle_beta   90.00
_cell.angle_gamma   90.00
#
_symmetry.space_group_name_H-M   'P 1'
#
loop_
_entity.id
_entity.type
_entity.pdbx_description
1 polymer ?
#
loop_
_entity_poly.entity_id
_entity_poly.type
_entity_poly.pdbx_seq_one_letter_code
_entity_poly.pdbx_strand_id
1 'polypeptide(L)'
;MERAREHRRGPRADFGLRQGRRARPRRPRLLHGRPRRRGRGGRRRQGGRGHLGALDAHLHHQRQALRRRQPAADAGAQPHRERAQKVTKDHSAVAARTLVGLILLASGVHKLFGAPEEFAAVIEKYQIIGGEGALLAAARMMPLAEVLLGLALLLGWRVRWAAAGAASLFGLFLTALASTKLRGIPLEDCGCFGKGIHLAPHWTMALDSLLIALSYWGWTRPTAGAWLDAWVERGTP
;
A
#
# COMPACT_ATOMS: atom_id res chain seq x y z
N MET A 1 -13.69 -62.24 -4.68
CA MET A 1 -14.08 -61.98 -6.08
C MET A 1 -14.41 -60.49 -6.19
N GLU A 2 -13.42 -59.63 -6.34
CA GLU A 2 -12.76 -59.31 -7.62
C GLU A 2 -13.58 -58.30 -8.44
N ARG A 3 -13.18 -57.03 -8.41
CA ARG A 3 -12.60 -56.34 -9.57
C ARG A 3 -12.22 -54.91 -9.21
N ALA A 4 -10.91 -54.70 -9.13
CA ALA A 4 -10.26 -53.41 -9.29
C ALA A 4 -10.59 -52.81 -10.66
N ARG A 5 -10.68 -51.48 -10.73
CA ARG A 5 -10.35 -50.72 -11.96
C ARG A 5 -9.66 -49.42 -11.61
N GLU A 6 -8.45 -49.32 -12.13
CA GLU A 6 -7.56 -48.18 -12.13
C GLU A 6 -8.14 -47.00 -12.91
N HIS A 7 -7.81 -45.78 -12.48
CA HIS A 7 -7.69 -44.66 -13.42
C HIS A 7 -6.44 -43.82 -13.13
N ARG A 8 -5.38 -44.19 -13.86
CA ARG A 8 -4.31 -43.41 -14.49
C ARG A 8 -3.84 -42.11 -13.83
N ARG A 9 -2.59 -42.19 -13.37
CA ARG A 9 -1.62 -41.08 -13.31
C ARG A 9 -1.29 -40.60 -14.74
N GLY A 10 -1.24 -39.27 -14.93
CA GLY A 10 -0.72 -38.58 -16.11
C GLY A 10 0.35 -37.53 -15.70
N PRO A 11 1.21 -37.07 -16.63
CA PRO A 11 2.63 -36.87 -16.35
C PRO A 11 3.03 -35.45 -15.92
N ARG A 12 4.14 -35.43 -15.16
CA ARG A 12 4.96 -34.27 -14.84
C ARG A 12 5.45 -33.58 -16.13
N ALA A 13 5.20 -32.29 -16.26
CA ALA A 13 5.89 -31.42 -17.20
C ALA A 13 7.01 -30.68 -16.46
N ASP A 14 8.20 -31.27 -16.57
CA ASP A 14 9.49 -30.68 -16.21
C ASP A 14 9.88 -29.75 -17.38
N PHE A 15 9.86 -28.43 -17.15
CA PHE A 15 10.30 -27.47 -18.16
C PHE A 15 11.57 -26.77 -17.67
N GLY A 16 12.68 -27.49 -17.82
CA GLY A 16 14.02 -26.94 -17.71
C GLY A 16 14.28 -25.96 -18.85
N LEU A 17 14.31 -24.67 -18.54
CA LEU A 17 14.97 -23.68 -19.40
C LEU A 17 16.41 -23.47 -18.92
N ARG A 18 17.27 -24.19 -19.63
CA ARG A 18 18.71 -24.08 -19.70
C ARG A 18 19.10 -22.74 -20.36
N GLN A 19 20.18 -22.18 -19.83
CA GLN A 19 21.16 -21.30 -20.49
C GLN A 19 20.87 -19.81 -20.66
N GLY A 20 21.79 -19.04 -20.07
CA GLY A 20 22.03 -17.64 -20.41
C GLY A 20 23.21 -17.06 -19.63
N ARG A 21 24.37 -17.74 -19.58
CA ARG A 21 25.61 -17.18 -19.04
C ARG A 21 25.99 -15.94 -19.86
N ARG A 22 25.70 -14.75 -19.33
CA ARG A 22 26.18 -13.49 -19.92
C ARG A 22 27.65 -13.28 -19.53
N ALA A 23 28.52 -13.47 -20.53
CA ALA A 23 29.94 -13.14 -20.47
C ALA A 23 30.12 -11.63 -20.18
N ARG A 24 30.94 -11.32 -19.16
CA ARG A 24 31.40 -9.94 -18.88
C ARG A 24 32.49 -9.55 -19.90
N PRO A 25 32.38 -8.43 -20.61
CA PRO A 25 33.49 -7.93 -21.41
C PRO A 25 34.60 -7.36 -20.53
N ARG A 26 35.83 -7.78 -20.83
CA ARG A 26 37.10 -7.34 -20.22
C ARG A 26 37.35 -5.85 -20.50
N ARG A 27 37.72 -5.08 -19.47
CA ARG A 27 38.19 -3.69 -19.61
C ARG A 27 39.62 -3.66 -20.18
N PRO A 28 39.95 -2.81 -21.16
CA PRO A 28 41.33 -2.65 -21.63
C PRO A 28 42.19 -1.92 -20.58
N ARG A 29 43.37 -2.47 -20.31
CA ARG A 29 44.48 -1.81 -19.61
C ARG A 29 44.95 -0.62 -20.43
N LEU A 30 44.85 0.60 -19.88
CA LEU A 30 45.54 1.76 -20.41
C LEU A 30 47.04 1.63 -20.11
N LEU A 31 47.82 1.31 -21.15
CA LEU A 31 49.27 1.38 -21.17
C LEU A 31 49.69 2.86 -21.16
N HIS A 32 50.13 3.37 -20.00
CA HIS A 32 50.83 4.64 -19.93
C HIS A 32 52.25 4.48 -20.50
N GLY A 33 52.41 4.84 -21.77
CA GLY A 33 53.72 5.11 -22.37
C GLY A 33 54.32 6.39 -21.79
N ARG A 34 55.39 6.28 -21.02
CA ARG A 34 56.26 7.40 -20.63
C ARG A 34 57.22 7.72 -21.78
N PRO A 35 57.30 8.96 -22.28
CA PRO A 35 58.44 9.37 -23.10
C PRO A 35 59.67 9.64 -22.22
N ARG A 36 60.82 9.13 -22.68
CA ARG A 36 62.16 9.34 -22.14
C ARG A 36 62.52 10.82 -22.03
N ARG A 37 63.04 11.23 -20.87
CA ARG A 37 63.82 12.47 -20.68
C ARG A 37 65.10 12.38 -21.52
N ARG A 38 65.27 13.29 -22.48
CA ARG A 38 66.56 13.57 -23.12
C ARG A 38 67.06 14.91 -22.58
N GLY A 39 68.19 14.88 -21.89
CA GLY A 39 68.86 16.06 -21.37
C GLY A 39 69.63 16.83 -22.44
N ARG A 40 69.56 18.16 -22.34
CA ARG A 40 70.49 19.20 -22.83
C ARG A 40 69.81 20.51 -22.45
N GLY A 41 70.43 21.51 -21.85
CA GLY A 41 71.81 21.84 -21.60
C GLY A 41 71.74 23.26 -21.01
N GLY A 42 72.64 23.59 -20.08
CA GLY A 42 72.54 24.84 -19.33
C GLY A 42 72.60 26.08 -20.19
N ARG A 43 71.85 27.11 -19.79
CA ARG A 43 72.20 28.51 -20.02
C ARG A 43 71.65 29.39 -18.90
N ARG A 44 72.62 29.96 -18.17
CA ARG A 44 72.72 31.26 -17.50
C ARG A 44 71.44 31.96 -17.03
N ARG A 45 71.49 32.28 -15.72
CA ARG A 45 70.83 33.37 -14.99
C ARG A 45 70.55 34.61 -15.84
N GLN A 46 69.35 35.17 -15.69
CA GLN A 46 69.13 36.61 -15.50
C GLN A 46 67.66 36.90 -15.12
N GLY A 47 67.48 37.80 -14.15
CA GLY A 47 66.31 38.65 -13.85
C GLY A 47 64.90 38.12 -14.08
N GLY A 48 64.10 38.02 -13.01
CA GLY A 48 62.68 37.68 -13.17
C GLY A 48 61.80 37.83 -11.93
N ARG A 49 61.99 38.89 -11.11
CA ARG A 49 61.05 39.21 -10.02
C ARG A 49 59.63 39.61 -10.50
N GLY A 50 59.37 39.63 -11.81
CA GLY A 50 58.03 39.88 -12.38
C GLY A 50 57.27 38.62 -12.84
N HIS A 51 57.92 37.46 -12.98
CA HIS A 51 57.29 36.33 -13.66
C HIS A 51 56.48 35.40 -12.73
N LEU A 52 56.77 35.42 -11.42
CA LEU A 52 56.03 34.66 -10.40
C LEU A 52 54.65 35.27 -10.15
N GLY A 53 54.55 36.61 -10.03
CA GLY A 53 53.26 37.29 -9.85
C GLY A 53 52.30 37.15 -11.03
N ALA A 54 52.83 37.07 -12.26
CA ALA A 54 52.03 36.83 -13.46
C ALA A 54 51.48 35.39 -13.51
N LEU A 55 52.24 34.42 -13.00
CA LEU A 55 51.81 33.02 -12.92
C LEU A 55 50.71 32.83 -11.85
N ASP A 56 50.87 33.49 -10.69
CA ASP A 56 49.89 33.47 -9.60
C ASP A 56 48.58 34.14 -10.03
N ALA A 57 48.64 35.28 -10.72
CA ALA A 57 47.47 35.94 -11.28
C ALA A 57 46.74 35.03 -12.30
N HIS A 58 47.49 34.31 -13.14
CA HIS A 58 46.91 33.41 -14.13
C HIS A 58 46.24 32.18 -13.48
N LEU A 59 46.85 31.59 -12.45
CA LEU A 59 46.28 30.49 -11.68
C LEU A 59 45.02 30.92 -10.90
N HIS A 60 45.00 32.14 -10.35
CA HIS A 60 43.81 32.70 -9.71
C HIS A 60 42.68 32.93 -10.72
N HIS A 61 42.97 33.45 -11.90
CA HIS A 61 41.98 33.65 -12.96
C HIS A 61 41.42 32.31 -13.47
N GLN A 62 42.26 31.29 -13.61
CA GLN A 62 41.86 29.96 -14.04
C GLN A 62 41.00 29.26 -12.97
N ARG A 63 41.34 29.39 -11.68
CA ARG A 63 40.53 28.88 -10.57
C ARG A 63 39.17 29.59 -10.48
N GLN A 64 39.12 30.90 -10.70
CA GLN A 64 37.86 31.64 -10.75
C GLN A 64 37.00 31.25 -11.96
N ALA A 65 37.61 31.00 -13.13
CA ALA A 65 36.90 30.52 -14.30
C ALA A 65 36.31 29.11 -14.09
N LEU A 66 37.04 28.22 -13.40
CA LEU A 66 36.53 26.88 -13.04
C LEU A 66 35.41 26.95 -11.99
N ARG A 67 35.56 27.80 -10.96
CA ARG A 67 34.49 28.04 -9.97
C ARG A 67 33.23 28.65 -10.58
N ARG A 68 33.35 29.49 -11.61
CA ARG A 68 32.21 30.03 -12.37
C ARG A 68 31.56 29.00 -13.30
N ARG A 69 32.25 27.93 -13.68
CA ARG A 69 31.69 26.81 -14.45
C ARG A 69 30.96 25.77 -13.58
N GLN A 70 31.31 25.67 -12.30
CA GLN A 70 30.69 24.72 -11.37
C GLN A 70 29.24 25.01 -10.92
N PRO A 71 28.66 26.22 -10.94
CA PRO A 71 27.27 26.41 -10.46
C PRO A 71 26.24 25.79 -11.40
N ALA A 72 26.57 25.59 -12.68
CA ALA A 72 25.65 25.08 -13.68
C ALA A 72 25.58 23.55 -13.74
N ALA A 73 26.64 22.85 -13.32
CA ALA A 73 26.65 21.38 -13.29
C ALA A 73 25.81 20.83 -12.13
N ASP A 74 25.76 21.54 -11.01
CA ASP A 74 25.01 21.13 -9.82
C ASP A 74 23.55 21.62 -9.85
N ALA A 75 23.26 22.73 -10.55
CA ALA A 75 21.89 23.26 -10.70
C ALA A 75 20.96 22.38 -11.57
N GLY A 76 21.51 21.51 -12.42
CA GLY A 76 20.73 20.61 -13.26
C GLY A 76 20.34 19.27 -12.61
N ALA A 77 20.94 18.91 -11.48
CA ALA A 77 20.76 17.60 -10.85
C ALA A 77 19.66 17.54 -9.78
N GLN A 78 19.05 18.68 -9.42
CA GLN A 78 18.16 18.80 -8.27
C GLN A 78 16.64 18.97 -8.52
N PRO A 79 16.09 19.31 -9.71
CA PRO A 79 14.64 19.53 -9.80
C PRO A 79 13.82 18.22 -9.84
N HIS A 80 14.43 17.08 -10.19
CA HIS A 80 13.73 15.79 -10.30
C HIS A 80 13.79 14.92 -9.03
N ARG A 81 14.69 15.22 -8.08
CA ARG A 81 14.82 14.46 -6.82
C ARG A 81 13.98 15.05 -5.68
N GLU A 82 13.81 16.36 -5.58
CA GLU A 82 12.94 16.96 -4.55
C GLU A 82 11.45 16.89 -4.89
N ARG A 83 11.08 16.89 -6.18
CA ARG A 83 9.68 16.72 -6.59
C ARG A 83 9.16 15.29 -6.44
N ALA A 84 10.05 14.32 -6.20
CA ALA A 84 9.72 12.91 -6.04
C ALA A 84 9.40 12.50 -4.59
N GLN A 85 9.48 13.41 -3.60
CA GLN A 85 9.43 12.99 -2.19
C GLN A 85 8.72 13.96 -1.24
N LYS A 86 7.65 14.63 -1.67
CA LYS A 86 6.52 14.88 -0.76
C LYS A 86 5.61 13.66 -0.79
N VAL A 87 6.09 12.55 -0.22
CA VAL A 87 5.18 11.57 0.38
C VAL A 87 4.60 12.30 1.58
N THR A 88 3.50 13.04 1.39
CA THR A 88 2.68 13.41 2.53
C THR A 88 2.32 12.09 3.19
N LYS A 89 2.79 11.88 4.42
CA LYS A 89 2.26 10.79 5.24
C LYS A 89 0.79 11.14 5.42
N ASP A 90 -0.08 10.58 4.58
CA ASP A 90 -1.52 10.80 4.66
C ASP A 90 -2.04 10.03 5.89
N HIS A 91 -1.73 10.57 7.07
CA HIS A 91 -2.15 10.05 8.37
C HIS A 91 -3.67 9.94 8.46
N SER A 92 -4.39 10.79 7.72
CA SER A 92 -5.85 10.76 7.65
C SER A 92 -6.40 9.50 6.97
N ALA A 93 -5.76 9.01 5.91
CA ALA A 93 -6.19 7.77 5.24
C ALA A 93 -5.91 6.55 6.12
N VAL A 94 -4.77 6.54 6.81
CA VAL A 94 -4.43 5.51 7.79
C VAL A 94 -5.39 5.54 8.98
N ALA A 95 -5.69 6.71 9.53
CA ALA A 95 -6.65 6.85 10.63
C ALA A 95 -8.06 6.39 10.22
N ALA A 96 -8.54 6.79 9.04
CA ALA A 96 -9.85 6.41 8.54
C ALA A 96 -9.98 4.88 8.39
N ARG A 97 -9.04 4.22 7.71
CA ARG A 97 -9.09 2.74 7.56
C ARG A 97 -8.96 2.03 8.90
N THR A 98 -8.15 2.55 9.82
CA THR A 98 -7.98 1.94 11.14
C THR A 98 -9.27 2.03 11.95
N LEU A 99 -9.92 3.20 11.97
CA LEU A 99 -11.19 3.38 12.64
C LEU A 99 -12.29 2.46 12.07
N VAL A 100 -12.43 2.45 10.74
CA VAL A 100 -13.39 1.57 10.05
C VAL A 100 -13.10 0.10 10.35
N GLY A 101 -11.82 -0.31 10.26
CA GLY A 101 -11.39 -1.68 10.51
C GLY A 101 -11.62 -2.11 11.96
N LEU A 102 -11.37 -1.24 12.94
CA LEU A 102 -11.66 -1.51 14.35
C LEU A 102 -13.14 -1.71 14.61
N ILE A 103 -14.00 -0.87 14.02
CA ILE A 103 -15.45 -0.97 14.22
C ILE A 103 -15.99 -2.26 13.59
N LEU A 104 -15.60 -2.58 12.35
CA LEU A 104 -15.99 -3.84 11.70
C LEU A 104 -15.50 -5.05 12.50
N LEU A 105 -14.26 -5.01 12.98
CA LEU A 105 -13.70 -6.11 13.76
C LEU A 105 -14.43 -6.28 15.08
N ALA A 106 -14.64 -5.20 15.85
CA ALA A 106 -15.35 -5.25 17.12
C ALA A 106 -16.79 -5.75 16.94
N SER A 107 -17.49 -5.22 15.94
CA SER A 107 -18.86 -5.60 15.58
C SER A 107 -18.95 -7.08 15.19
N GLY A 108 -18.11 -7.53 14.25
CA GLY A 108 -18.10 -8.91 13.76
C GLY A 108 -17.70 -9.91 14.82
N VAL A 109 -16.68 -9.60 15.63
CA VAL A 109 -16.25 -10.45 16.75
C VAL A 109 -17.38 -10.62 17.77
N HIS A 110 -18.10 -9.54 18.10
CA HIS A 110 -19.20 -9.62 19.06
C HIS A 110 -20.35 -10.50 18.53
N LYS A 111 -20.64 -10.45 17.23
CA LYS A 111 -21.63 -11.33 16.60
C LYS A 111 -21.13 -12.78 16.51
N LEU A 112 -19.84 -12.98 16.26
CA LEU A 112 -19.24 -14.30 16.07
C LEU A 112 -19.09 -15.10 17.37
N PHE A 113 -18.90 -14.42 18.50
CA PHE A 113 -18.89 -15.05 19.81
C PHE A 113 -20.28 -15.47 20.31
N GLY A 114 -21.34 -14.86 19.78
CA GLY A 114 -22.72 -15.30 20.02
C GLY A 114 -23.09 -16.52 19.19
N ALA A 115 -24.18 -17.19 19.57
CA ALA A 115 -24.74 -18.24 18.73
C ALA A 115 -25.34 -17.64 17.44
N PRO A 116 -25.09 -18.20 16.24
CA PRO A 116 -25.64 -17.69 14.99
C PRO A 116 -27.15 -17.50 14.99
N GLU A 117 -27.86 -18.31 15.76
CA GLU A 117 -29.31 -18.27 15.95
C GLU A 117 -29.77 -16.97 16.61
N GLU A 118 -28.95 -16.40 17.52
CA GLU A 118 -29.27 -15.12 18.16
C GLU A 118 -29.21 -13.97 17.15
N PHE A 119 -28.20 -13.97 16.29
CA PHE A 119 -28.09 -12.96 15.25
C PHE A 119 -29.11 -13.19 14.12
N ALA A 120 -29.47 -14.44 13.82
CA ALA A 120 -30.57 -14.76 12.90
C ALA A 120 -31.90 -14.18 13.40
N ALA A 121 -32.21 -14.28 14.70
CA ALA A 121 -33.40 -13.67 15.30
C ALA A 121 -33.38 -12.13 15.20
N VAL A 122 -32.21 -11.50 15.24
CA VAL A 122 -32.07 -10.06 14.96
C VAL A 122 -32.38 -9.74 13.50
N ILE A 123 -31.81 -10.50 12.56
CA ILE A 123 -32.03 -10.31 11.11
C ILE A 123 -33.51 -10.52 10.76
N GLU A 124 -34.17 -11.49 11.39
CA GLU A 124 -35.60 -11.77 11.18
C GLU A 124 -36.49 -10.57 11.48
N LYS A 125 -36.14 -9.75 12.50
CA LYS A 125 -36.87 -8.52 12.82
C LYS A 125 -36.89 -7.49 11.69
N TYR A 126 -35.92 -7.54 10.77
CA TYR A 126 -35.90 -6.65 9.61
C TYR A 126 -36.93 -7.06 8.54
N GLN A 127 -37.47 -8.28 8.60
CA GLN A 127 -38.46 -8.82 7.66
C GLN A 127 -38.03 -8.65 6.18
N ILE A 128 -36.73 -8.79 5.90
CA ILE A 128 -36.16 -8.70 4.54
C ILE A 128 -35.92 -10.10 3.97
N ILE A 129 -35.35 -11.00 4.78
CA ILE A 129 -34.98 -12.35 4.38
C ILE A 129 -36.04 -13.32 4.89
N GLY A 130 -36.61 -14.12 3.99
CA GLY A 130 -37.51 -15.22 4.33
C GLY A 130 -36.77 -16.56 4.31
N GLY A 131 -37.20 -17.48 5.19
CA GLY A 131 -36.68 -18.85 5.26
C GLY A 131 -35.52 -19.02 6.23
N GLU A 132 -35.63 -20.01 7.13
CA GLU A 132 -34.67 -20.27 8.20
C GLU A 132 -33.25 -20.53 7.67
N GLY A 133 -33.12 -21.28 6.57
CA GLY A 133 -31.82 -21.56 5.97
C GLY A 133 -31.08 -20.31 5.47
N ALA A 134 -31.81 -19.35 4.89
CA ALA A 134 -31.23 -18.10 4.40
C ALA A 134 -30.87 -17.15 5.56
N LEU A 135 -31.73 -17.06 6.58
CA LEU A 135 -31.46 -16.31 7.81
C LEU A 135 -30.18 -16.80 8.49
N LEU A 136 -30.06 -18.11 8.66
CA LEU A 136 -28.91 -18.71 9.33
C LEU A 136 -27.63 -18.60 8.50
N ALA A 137 -27.74 -18.67 7.16
CA ALA A 137 -26.61 -18.39 6.27
C ALA A 137 -26.15 -16.93 6.39
N ALA A 138 -27.07 -15.96 6.34
CA ALA A 138 -26.76 -14.54 6.51
C ALA A 138 -26.14 -14.26 7.89
N ALA A 139 -26.68 -14.89 8.94
CA ALA A 139 -26.19 -14.76 10.30
C ALA A 139 -24.76 -15.29 10.50
N ARG A 140 -24.31 -16.24 9.68
CA ARG A 140 -22.92 -16.73 9.69
C ARG A 140 -22.01 -15.94 8.77
N MET A 141 -22.47 -15.64 7.56
CA MET A 141 -21.63 -15.02 6.54
C MET A 141 -21.35 -13.55 6.81
N MET A 142 -22.31 -12.79 7.35
CA MET A 142 -22.09 -11.37 7.63
C MET A 142 -21.03 -11.13 8.70
N PRO A 143 -21.06 -11.76 9.88
CA PRO A 143 -20.00 -11.58 10.88
C PRO A 143 -18.61 -12.00 10.36
N LEU A 144 -18.54 -13.06 9.57
CA LEU A 144 -17.29 -13.45 8.91
C LEU A 144 -16.77 -12.36 7.96
N ALA A 145 -17.65 -11.78 7.15
CA ALA A 145 -17.29 -10.70 6.25
C ALA A 145 -16.81 -9.46 7.02
N GLU A 146 -17.47 -9.09 8.11
CA GLU A 146 -17.08 -7.99 9.01
C GLU A 146 -15.67 -8.20 9.56
N VAL A 147 -15.39 -9.38 10.11
CA VAL A 147 -14.07 -9.72 10.68
C VAL A 147 -12.98 -9.71 9.60
N LEU A 148 -13.23 -10.34 8.45
CA LEU A 148 -12.25 -10.41 7.36
C LEU A 148 -11.93 -9.03 6.78
N LEU A 149 -12.94 -8.20 6.55
CA LEU A 149 -12.74 -6.82 6.07
C LEU A 149 -12.06 -5.95 7.13
N GLY A 150 -12.46 -6.09 8.40
CA GLY A 150 -11.83 -5.40 9.52
C GLY A 150 -10.34 -5.71 9.63
N LEU A 151 -9.99 -7.00 9.63
CA LEU A 151 -8.59 -7.45 9.63
C LEU A 151 -7.82 -6.96 8.40
N ALA A 152 -8.40 -7.07 7.20
CA ALA A 152 -7.76 -6.61 5.97
C ALA A 152 -7.43 -5.10 6.01
N LEU A 153 -8.35 -4.27 6.52
CA LEU A 153 -8.13 -2.83 6.68
C LEU A 153 -7.06 -2.50 7.72
N LEU A 154 -7.07 -3.19 8.87
CA LEU A 154 -6.10 -2.99 9.96
C LEU A 154 -4.69 -3.42 9.57
N LEU A 155 -4.58 -4.59 8.95
CA LEU A 155 -3.31 -5.14 8.48
C LEU A 155 -2.77 -4.38 7.25
N GLY A 156 -3.66 -3.68 6.54
CA GLY A 156 -3.29 -3.00 5.31
C GLY A 156 -3.08 -3.96 4.15
N TRP A 157 -3.97 -4.96 4.04
CA TRP A 157 -4.01 -5.93 2.95
C TRP A 157 -5.13 -5.57 1.98
N ARG A 158 -4.78 -5.39 0.70
CA ARG A 158 -5.62 -4.94 -0.41
C ARG A 158 -6.55 -3.80 0.02
N VAL A 159 -6.01 -2.75 0.63
CA VAL A 159 -6.80 -1.71 1.33
C VAL A 159 -7.88 -1.11 0.45
N ARG A 160 -7.62 -0.88 -0.84
CA ARG A 160 -8.64 -0.33 -1.77
C ARG A 160 -9.85 -1.25 -1.93
N TRP A 161 -9.61 -2.55 -2.03
CA TRP A 161 -10.67 -3.56 -2.13
C TRP A 161 -11.38 -3.75 -0.80
N ALA A 162 -10.64 -3.78 0.31
CA ALA A 162 -11.21 -3.88 1.65
C ALA A 162 -12.07 -2.66 2.00
N ALA A 163 -11.65 -1.44 1.62
CA ALA A 163 -12.41 -0.21 1.83
C ALA A 163 -13.69 -0.18 0.98
N ALA A 164 -13.62 -0.63 -0.28
CA ALA A 164 -14.81 -0.80 -1.11
C ALA A 164 -15.76 -1.84 -0.53
N GLY A 165 -15.25 -2.98 -0.04
CA GLY A 165 -16.03 -4.02 0.63
C GLY A 165 -16.71 -3.51 1.90
N ALA A 166 -15.98 -2.75 2.73
CA ALA A 166 -16.52 -2.12 3.93
C ALA A 166 -17.65 -1.13 3.58
N ALA A 167 -17.43 -0.24 2.61
CA ALA A 167 -18.46 0.71 2.16
C ALA A 167 -19.72 0.00 1.66
N SER A 168 -19.57 -1.08 0.88
CA SER A 168 -20.69 -1.90 0.41
C SER A 168 -21.44 -2.57 1.56
N LEU A 169 -20.73 -3.08 2.56
CA LEU A 169 -21.33 -3.74 3.72
C LEU A 169 -22.10 -2.74 4.60
N PHE A 170 -21.53 -1.58 4.91
CA PHE A 170 -22.27 -0.52 5.61
C PHE A 170 -23.43 0.02 4.79
N GLY A 171 -23.29 0.10 3.45
CA GLY A 171 -24.39 0.44 2.56
C GLY A 171 -25.53 -0.57 2.63
N LEU A 172 -25.23 -1.88 2.72
CA LEU A 172 -26.23 -2.92 2.93
C LEU A 172 -26.96 -2.75 4.27
N PHE A 173 -26.23 -2.48 5.36
CA PHE A 173 -26.85 -2.24 6.67
C PHE A 173 -27.72 -0.98 6.69
N LEU A 174 -27.20 0.11 6.15
CA LEU A 174 -27.94 1.37 6.05
C LEU A 174 -29.21 1.23 5.22
N THR A 175 -29.13 0.52 4.09
CA THR A 175 -30.31 0.27 3.23
C THR A 175 -31.32 -0.65 3.89
N ALA A 176 -30.88 -1.70 4.59
CA ALA A 176 -31.76 -2.57 5.36
C ALA A 176 -32.49 -1.78 6.46
N LEU A 177 -31.77 -0.98 7.23
CA LEU A 177 -32.33 -0.16 8.32
C LEU A 177 -33.27 0.94 7.78
N ALA A 178 -32.89 1.61 6.68
CA ALA A 178 -33.73 2.59 6.01
C ALA A 178 -35.02 1.95 5.48
N SER A 179 -34.94 0.76 4.88
CA SER A 179 -36.10 0.01 4.39
C SER A 179 -37.05 -0.35 5.54
N THR A 180 -36.54 -0.85 6.65
CA THR A 180 -37.34 -1.17 7.85
C THR A 180 -38.06 0.06 8.40
N LYS A 181 -37.36 1.21 8.46
CA LYS A 181 -37.95 2.48 8.90
C LYS A 181 -39.06 2.97 7.95
N LEU A 182 -38.85 2.88 6.64
CA LEU A 182 -39.86 3.26 5.64
C LEU A 182 -41.12 2.39 5.69
N ARG A 183 -40.97 1.13 6.09
CA ARG A 183 -42.10 0.19 6.29
C ARG A 183 -42.81 0.37 7.64
N GLY A 184 -42.33 1.27 8.51
CA GLY A 184 -42.93 1.51 9.82
C GLY A 184 -42.74 0.36 10.82
N ILE A 185 -41.77 -0.53 10.58
CA ILE A 185 -41.47 -1.64 11.49
C ILE A 185 -40.72 -1.07 12.70
N PRO A 186 -41.24 -1.22 13.94
CA PRO A 186 -40.57 -0.71 15.13
C PRO A 186 -39.32 -1.55 15.42
N LEU A 187 -38.16 -0.98 15.15
CA LEU A 187 -36.87 -1.58 15.45
C LEU A 187 -36.23 -0.81 16.62
N GLU A 188 -36.21 -1.42 17.80
CA GLU A 188 -35.63 -0.80 19.01
C GLU A 188 -34.09 -0.87 18.99
N ASP A 189 -33.55 -1.94 18.44
CA ASP A 189 -32.11 -2.21 18.37
C ASP A 189 -31.73 -2.74 16.98
N CYS A 190 -30.64 -2.18 16.44
CA CYS A 190 -30.09 -2.58 15.16
C CYS A 190 -29.29 -3.88 15.24
N GLY A 191 -28.81 -4.25 16.43
CA GLY A 191 -28.01 -5.46 16.68
C GLY A 191 -26.61 -5.41 16.07
N CYS A 192 -26.11 -4.23 15.71
CA CYS A 192 -24.78 -4.04 15.14
C CYS A 192 -23.66 -4.59 16.04
N PHE A 193 -23.81 -4.50 17.36
CA PHE A 193 -22.84 -5.02 18.34
C PHE A 193 -23.42 -6.20 19.13
N GLY A 194 -24.25 -7.03 18.50
CA GLY A 194 -24.99 -8.11 19.16
C GLY A 194 -25.66 -7.66 20.45
N LYS A 195 -25.54 -8.44 21.53
CA LYS A 195 -26.10 -8.12 22.86
C LYS A 195 -25.30 -7.09 23.67
N GLY A 196 -24.16 -6.62 23.16
CA GLY A 196 -23.19 -5.84 23.96
C GLY A 196 -23.50 -4.36 24.01
N ILE A 197 -23.98 -3.78 22.90
CA ILE A 197 -24.26 -2.35 22.79
C ILE A 197 -25.56 -2.15 22.01
N HIS A 198 -26.56 -1.56 22.66
CA HIS A 198 -27.82 -1.17 22.04
C HIS A 198 -27.69 0.25 21.50
N LEU A 199 -27.81 0.41 20.18
CA LEU A 199 -27.84 1.71 19.52
C LEU A 199 -29.22 1.95 18.93
N ALA A 200 -29.79 3.12 19.24
CA ALA A 200 -31.03 3.55 18.63
C ALA A 200 -30.85 3.70 17.10
N PRO A 201 -31.89 3.43 16.29
CA PRO A 201 -31.78 3.39 14.83
C PRO A 201 -31.17 4.64 14.18
N HIS A 202 -31.49 5.83 14.68
CA HIS A 202 -30.97 7.08 14.11
C HIS A 202 -29.46 7.24 14.34
N TRP A 203 -28.93 6.79 15.48
CA TRP A 203 -27.49 6.79 15.75
C TRP A 203 -26.76 5.79 14.87
N THR A 204 -27.34 4.60 14.67
CA THR A 204 -26.79 3.60 13.75
C THR A 204 -26.74 4.11 12.32
N MET A 205 -27.82 4.73 11.82
CA MET A 205 -27.82 5.33 10.49
C MET A 205 -26.73 6.40 10.32
N ALA A 206 -26.52 7.23 11.34
CA ALA A 206 -25.47 8.26 11.32
C ALA A 206 -24.06 7.64 11.33
N LEU A 207 -23.85 6.60 12.13
CA LEU A 207 -22.60 5.85 12.20
C LEU A 207 -22.29 5.15 10.87
N ASP A 208 -23.25 4.44 10.29
CA ASP A 208 -23.09 3.79 8.98
C ASP A 208 -22.75 4.82 7.89
N SER A 209 -23.46 5.95 7.86
CA SER A 209 -23.20 7.03 6.90
C SER A 209 -21.79 7.61 7.05
N LEU A 210 -21.33 7.82 8.29
CA LEU A 210 -19.97 8.27 8.58
C LEU A 210 -18.93 7.23 8.15
N LEU A 211 -19.17 5.94 8.42
CA LEU A 211 -18.25 4.87 8.06
C LEU A 211 -18.17 4.64 6.55
N ILE A 212 -19.27 4.82 5.83
CA ILE A 212 -19.26 4.86 4.36
C ILE A 212 -18.39 6.02 3.87
N ALA A 213 -18.57 7.22 4.43
CA ALA A 213 -17.77 8.39 4.05
C ALA A 213 -16.27 8.18 4.34
N LEU A 214 -15.93 7.62 5.50
CA LEU A 214 -14.54 7.30 5.86
C LEU A 214 -13.95 6.20 4.97
N SER A 215 -14.74 5.19 4.62
CA SER A 215 -14.34 4.12 3.70
C SER A 215 -14.08 4.67 2.30
N TYR A 216 -14.97 5.53 1.79
CA TYR A 216 -14.80 6.22 0.52
C TYR A 216 -13.57 7.15 0.52
N TRP A 217 -13.36 7.86 1.61
CA TRP A 217 -12.19 8.70 1.80
C TRP A 217 -10.87 7.91 1.80
N GLY A 218 -10.82 6.78 2.50
CA GLY A 218 -9.68 5.87 2.47
C GLY A 218 -9.45 5.25 1.09
N TRP A 219 -10.53 5.02 0.33
CA TRP A 219 -10.47 4.43 -1.01
C TRP A 219 -9.92 5.39 -2.09
N THR A 220 -10.19 6.68 -1.96
CA THR A 220 -9.75 7.72 -2.92
C THR A 220 -8.31 8.20 -2.70
N ARG A 221 -7.72 7.92 -1.53
CA ARG A 221 -6.37 8.33 -1.15
C ARG A 221 -5.33 7.25 -1.46
N PRO A 222 -4.11 7.60 -1.91
CA PRO A 222 -2.99 6.67 -1.96
C PRO A 222 -2.66 6.15 -0.56
N THR A 223 -2.56 4.84 -0.38
CA THR A 223 -2.28 4.22 0.90
C THR A 223 -0.79 4.28 1.26
N ALA A 224 -0.33 5.47 1.67
CA ALA A 224 0.95 5.61 2.34
C ALA A 224 0.90 4.86 3.69
N GLY A 225 1.55 3.69 3.80
CA GLY A 225 1.64 2.91 5.06
C GLY A 225 0.82 1.63 5.12
N ALA A 226 0.33 1.10 3.99
CA ALA A 226 -0.14 -0.28 3.92
C ALA A 226 1.07 -1.23 3.95
N TRP A 227 1.50 -1.60 5.15
CA TRP A 227 2.73 -2.36 5.38
C TRP A 227 2.72 -3.71 4.64
N LEU A 228 1.58 -4.41 4.65
CA LEU A 228 1.40 -5.68 3.95
C LEU A 228 1.28 -5.52 2.43
N ASP A 229 0.48 -4.58 1.92
CA ASP A 229 0.42 -4.32 0.46
C ASP A 229 1.81 -4.01 -0.11
N ALA A 230 2.58 -3.14 0.58
CA ALA A 230 3.92 -2.80 0.16
C ALA A 230 4.88 -4.01 0.24
N TRP A 231 4.68 -4.96 1.16
CA TRP A 231 5.49 -6.17 1.26
C TRP A 231 5.15 -7.19 0.16
N VAL A 232 3.86 -7.39 -0.14
CA VAL A 232 3.39 -8.27 -1.21
C VAL A 232 3.88 -7.78 -2.57
N GLU A 233 3.77 -6.49 -2.87
CA GLU A 233 4.22 -5.90 -4.13
C GLU A 233 5.75 -5.99 -4.32
N ARG A 234 6.52 -6.00 -3.23
CA ARG A 234 7.98 -6.21 -3.29
C ARG A 234 8.38 -7.68 -3.47
N GLY A 235 7.49 -8.62 -3.15
CA GLY A 235 7.79 -10.05 -3.16
C GLY A 235 7.52 -10.75 -4.49
N THR A 236 6.89 -10.07 -5.45
CA THR A 236 6.67 -10.59 -6.81
C THR A 236 7.92 -10.34 -7.67
N PRO A 237 8.61 -11.39 -8.17
CA PRO A 237 9.84 -11.26 -8.96
C PRO A 237 9.64 -10.67 -10.36
#